data_AF-A0A5Q0LIR3-F1
#
_entry.id   AF-A0A5Q0LIR3-F1
#
_cell.length_a   1.000
_cell.length_b   1.000
_cell.length_c   1.000
_cell.angle_alpha   90.00
_cell.angle_beta   90.00
_cell.angle_gamma   90.00
#
_symmetry.space_group_name_H-M   'P 1'
#
loop_
_entity.id
_entity.type
_entity.pdbx_description
1 polymer ?
#
loop_
_entity_poly.entity_id
_entity_poly.type
_entity_poly.pdbx_seq_one_letter_code
_entity_poly.pdbx_strand_id
1 'polypeptide(L)'
;MIGLISATAAGAAARDRLAAAWPARTRVYDGSGDADAGSGGSLGNAVRRAFAECDQLVCFLATGAVVRLVAPLLADKRTDPGVVCVDEAGRFAVSLVGGHGGGANELAREVGELLGAEPVVTTATDAVGMPGLDTLGLPAEGDVAGVTRALLDGEPVGLDAESAWPLPALPLAAEGAFTVRVTDRAVAPAERLVILRPPSLVVGVGASKGVPVDEVLGLVEDALRDAGLSARSVAELATVDAKAEEPGIVAAAGRLGVPLVTYTAGELAAVDVPNPSDAPLAAVGTPSVAEAAALVRGGELLVPKRKSARADGQPAMATVAVVRRAARGRLAVVGLGPGARDLLTPRAREELRRASVLVGLDQYVDQIRDLLRPGTRILESGLGAEEERARTAVSEARRGQAVALIGSGDAGVYAMASPALAEASDDIDVVGVPGVTAALAAAAILGAPLGHDHVSISLSDLHTPWEVIERRVRAAAEADIVVTFYNPRSRGRDWQLPKALAILSGHREPTTPVGVVRNASRPDESGRVTTLAGLDPATVDMMTVVTVGNTATREIAGRMVTPRGYRWQEEPK
;
A
#
# COMPACT_ATOMS: atom_id res chain seq x y z
N MET A 1 14.35 -11.66 9.45
CA MET A 1 14.38 -13.15 9.50
C MET A 1 13.49 -13.62 10.65
N ILE A 2 12.70 -14.68 10.46
CA ILE A 2 11.75 -15.22 11.45
C ILE A 2 12.23 -16.59 11.95
N GLY A 3 12.54 -16.71 13.23
CA GLY A 3 12.90 -17.97 13.88
C GLY A 3 11.67 -18.80 14.21
N LEU A 4 11.60 -20.04 13.72
CA LEU A 4 10.48 -20.94 13.97
C LEU A 4 10.89 -22.06 14.94
N ILE A 5 10.17 -22.16 16.06
CA ILE A 5 10.48 -23.10 17.15
C ILE A 5 9.24 -23.93 17.49
N SER A 6 9.41 -25.25 17.64
CA SER A 6 8.33 -26.15 18.06
C SER A 6 8.81 -27.15 19.11
N ALA A 7 7.91 -27.51 20.03
CA ALA A 7 8.20 -28.51 21.07
C ALA A 7 7.63 -29.90 20.78
N THR A 8 6.60 -29.99 19.92
CA THR A 8 5.87 -31.22 19.63
C THR A 8 5.72 -31.46 18.14
N ALA A 9 5.35 -32.68 17.76
CA ALA A 9 5.08 -33.03 16.36
C ALA A 9 3.91 -32.24 15.76
N ALA A 10 2.86 -31.97 16.56
CA ALA A 10 1.75 -31.13 16.14
C ALA A 10 2.20 -29.70 15.85
N GLY A 11 2.99 -29.11 16.76
CA GLY A 11 3.62 -27.80 16.54
C GLY A 11 4.55 -27.79 15.32
N ALA A 12 5.33 -28.85 15.11
CA ALA A 12 6.21 -28.98 13.95
C ALA A 12 5.43 -28.99 12.63
N ALA A 13 4.26 -29.64 12.56
CA ALA A 13 3.43 -29.62 11.36
C ALA A 13 2.89 -28.22 11.01
N ALA A 14 2.53 -27.42 12.02
CA ALA A 14 2.11 -26.03 11.81
C ALA A 14 3.30 -25.11 11.45
N ARG A 15 4.44 -25.33 12.11
CA ARG A 15 5.73 -24.70 11.80
C ARG A 15 6.15 -24.92 10.35
N ASP A 16 6.07 -26.15 9.88
CA ASP A 16 6.51 -26.53 8.53
C ASP A 16 5.58 -25.94 7.46
N ARG A 17 4.29 -25.73 7.77
CA ARG A 17 3.38 -24.95 6.92
C ARG A 17 3.82 -23.49 6.79
N LEU A 18 4.20 -22.83 7.89
CA LEU A 18 4.78 -21.47 7.81
C LEU A 18 6.08 -21.47 7.01
N ALA A 19 6.99 -22.41 7.27
CA ALA A 19 8.27 -22.48 6.57
C ALA A 19 8.09 -22.69 5.06
N ALA A 20 7.12 -23.52 4.65
CA ALA A 20 6.81 -23.76 3.25
C ALA A 20 6.17 -22.55 2.56
N ALA A 21 5.33 -21.79 3.27
CA ALA A 21 4.73 -20.56 2.75
C ALA A 21 5.75 -19.40 2.67
N TRP A 22 6.75 -19.38 3.56
CA TRP A 22 7.67 -18.26 3.76
C TRP A 22 9.17 -18.63 3.66
N PRO A 23 9.61 -19.37 2.63
CA PRO A 23 10.94 -20.00 2.60
C PRO A 23 12.11 -19.01 2.64
N ALA A 24 11.92 -17.78 2.14
CA ALA A 24 12.95 -16.75 2.11
C ALA A 24 13.04 -15.89 3.38
N ARG A 25 12.07 -16.01 4.31
CA ARG A 25 12.01 -15.17 5.53
C ARG A 25 11.98 -15.97 6.83
N THR A 26 11.89 -17.29 6.79
CA THR A 26 11.85 -18.16 7.98
C THR A 26 13.06 -19.06 8.10
N ARG A 27 13.51 -19.32 9.33
CA ARG A 27 14.51 -20.33 9.67
C ARG A 27 14.03 -21.19 10.82
N VAL A 28 14.11 -22.51 10.66
CA VAL A 28 13.75 -23.46 11.71
C VAL A 28 14.91 -23.60 12.71
N TYR A 29 14.59 -23.51 13.99
CA TYR A 29 15.51 -23.79 15.09
C TYR A 29 15.04 -25.05 15.81
N ASP A 30 15.83 -26.10 15.70
CA ASP A 30 15.63 -27.37 16.37
C ASP A 30 16.36 -27.41 17.73
N GLY A 31 15.90 -28.28 18.63
CA GLY A 31 16.54 -28.48 19.92
C GLY A 31 17.84 -29.30 19.87
N SER A 32 18.26 -29.78 18.69
CA SER A 32 19.44 -30.61 18.50
C SER A 32 20.72 -29.77 18.42
N GLY A 33 21.18 -29.26 19.57
CA GLY A 33 22.46 -28.56 19.65
C GLY A 33 22.94 -28.35 21.08
N ASP A 34 24.05 -29.02 21.40
CA ASP A 34 24.82 -29.06 22.66
C ASP A 34 24.05 -29.16 23.98
N ALA A 35 24.25 -30.31 24.64
CA ALA A 35 23.67 -30.70 25.92
C ALA A 35 24.31 -30.00 27.13
N ASP A 36 25.05 -28.91 26.95
CA ASP A 36 25.77 -28.25 28.05
C ASP A 36 25.44 -26.75 28.17
N ALA A 37 25.33 -26.32 29.43
CA ALA A 37 25.07 -24.96 29.94
C ALA A 37 23.61 -24.42 29.97
N GLY A 38 22.92 -24.62 31.12
CA GLY A 38 21.96 -23.65 31.70
C GLY A 38 20.47 -23.98 31.59
N SER A 39 19.87 -24.33 32.74
CA SER A 39 18.45 -24.44 33.20
C SER A 39 17.23 -24.51 32.23
N GLY A 40 17.37 -24.69 30.92
CA GLY A 40 16.28 -24.58 29.92
C GLY A 40 16.17 -25.69 28.88
N GLY A 41 17.08 -26.68 28.89
CA GLY A 41 17.09 -27.80 27.95
C GLY A 41 17.33 -27.40 26.47
N SER A 42 17.23 -28.38 25.57
CA SER A 42 17.39 -28.25 24.11
C SER A 42 16.54 -27.15 23.49
N LEU A 43 15.29 -27.04 23.94
CA LEU A 43 14.32 -26.06 23.49
C LEU A 43 14.71 -24.63 23.92
N GLY A 44 15.24 -24.45 25.13
CA GLY A 44 15.72 -23.15 25.59
C GLY A 44 16.92 -22.64 24.78
N ASN A 45 17.80 -23.55 24.35
CA ASN A 45 18.91 -23.21 23.44
C ASN A 45 18.41 -22.76 22.07
N ALA A 46 17.40 -23.44 21.51
CA ALA A 46 16.77 -23.05 20.25
C ALA A 46 16.18 -21.63 20.33
N VAL A 47 15.43 -21.32 21.41
CA VAL A 47 14.88 -19.98 21.63
C VAL A 47 15.99 -18.94 21.79
N ARG A 48 17.04 -19.22 22.57
CA ARG A 48 18.19 -18.30 22.75
C ARG A 48 18.87 -17.96 21.43
N ARG A 49 19.15 -18.96 20.61
CA ARG A 49 19.77 -18.77 19.29
C ARG A 49 18.86 -17.98 18.36
N ALA A 50 17.58 -18.35 18.28
CA ALA A 50 16.61 -17.62 17.47
C ALA A 50 16.49 -16.16 17.94
N PHE A 51 16.48 -15.90 19.24
CA PHE A 51 16.39 -14.55 19.82
C PHE A 51 17.60 -13.68 19.46
N ALA A 52 18.80 -14.26 19.35
CA ALA A 52 20.01 -13.54 18.97
C ALA A 52 20.18 -13.37 17.44
N GLU A 53 19.64 -14.29 16.65
CA GLU A 53 19.89 -14.36 15.20
C GLU A 53 18.72 -13.84 14.34
N CYS A 54 17.52 -13.67 14.92
CA CYS A 54 16.31 -13.30 14.18
C CYS A 54 15.67 -12.02 14.72
N ASP A 55 15.02 -11.28 13.83
CA ASP A 55 14.24 -10.08 14.18
C ASP A 55 12.89 -10.45 14.82
N GLN A 56 12.39 -11.67 14.54
CA GLN A 56 11.11 -12.16 15.01
C GLN A 56 11.12 -13.67 15.26
N LEU A 57 10.26 -14.15 16.14
CA LEU A 57 10.13 -15.55 16.53
C LEU A 57 8.66 -15.99 16.50
N VAL A 58 8.40 -17.20 15.99
CA VAL A 58 7.13 -17.92 16.17
C VAL A 58 7.39 -19.20 16.95
N CYS A 59 6.85 -19.24 18.16
CA CYS A 59 6.98 -20.34 19.10
C CYS A 59 5.68 -21.16 19.15
N PHE A 60 5.69 -22.37 18.60
CA PHE A 60 4.59 -23.33 18.70
C PHE A 60 4.61 -24.03 20.07
N LEU A 61 4.24 -23.26 21.09
CA LEU A 61 4.26 -23.63 22.51
C LEU A 61 3.19 -22.85 23.27
N ALA A 62 2.78 -23.38 24.43
CA ALA A 62 1.94 -22.63 25.36
C ALA A 62 2.62 -21.32 25.79
N THR A 63 1.85 -20.21 25.82
CA THR A 63 2.35 -18.87 26.14
C THR A 63 3.17 -18.83 27.42
N GLY A 64 2.72 -19.50 28.49
CA GLY A 64 3.44 -19.54 29.76
C GLY A 64 4.82 -20.20 29.68
N ALA A 65 5.04 -21.14 28.75
CA ALA A 65 6.36 -21.72 28.53
C ALA A 65 7.27 -20.73 27.82
N VAL A 66 6.78 -20.07 26.76
CA VAL A 66 7.54 -19.07 26.00
C VAL A 66 7.93 -17.89 26.90
N VAL A 67 7.03 -17.41 27.76
CA VAL A 67 7.33 -16.35 28.74
C VAL A 67 8.54 -16.72 29.61
N ARG A 68 8.60 -17.95 30.12
CA ARG A 68 9.73 -18.38 30.98
C ARG A 68 11.05 -18.50 30.22
N LEU A 69 11.00 -18.88 28.94
CA LEU A 69 12.18 -19.02 28.09
C LEU A 69 12.72 -17.66 27.62
N VAL A 70 11.83 -16.72 27.33
CA VAL A 70 12.16 -15.40 26.79
C VAL A 70 12.45 -14.39 27.88
N ALA A 71 11.80 -14.45 29.05
CA ALA A 71 11.97 -13.46 30.11
C ALA A 71 13.44 -13.20 30.52
N PRO A 72 14.33 -14.20 30.63
CA PRO A 72 15.75 -13.96 30.94
C PRO A 72 16.55 -13.31 29.80
N LEU A 73 15.99 -13.22 28.59
CA LEU A 73 16.64 -12.70 27.38
C LEU A 73 16.22 -11.26 27.05
N LEU A 74 15.13 -10.78 27.64
CA LEU A 74 14.61 -9.43 27.40
C LEU A 74 15.59 -8.37 27.92
N ALA A 75 15.87 -7.36 27.10
CA ALA A 75 16.80 -6.30 27.42
C ALA A 75 16.18 -4.92 27.19
N ASP A 76 15.73 -4.63 25.96
CA ASP A 76 15.14 -3.35 25.59
C ASP A 76 14.02 -3.56 24.57
N LYS A 77 12.83 -3.05 24.88
CA LYS A 77 11.64 -3.10 24.01
C LYS A 77 11.85 -2.54 22.59
N ARG A 78 12.90 -1.74 22.38
CA ARG A 78 13.27 -1.14 21.09
C ARG A 78 14.09 -2.07 20.21
N THR A 79 14.82 -3.01 20.81
CA THR A 79 15.77 -3.88 20.10
C THR A 79 15.43 -5.35 20.24
N ASP A 80 14.65 -5.73 21.25
CA ASP A 80 14.20 -7.10 21.45
C ASP A 80 13.32 -7.54 20.25
N PRO A 81 13.50 -8.77 19.75
CA PRO A 81 12.73 -9.29 18.63
C PRO A 81 11.24 -9.46 18.96
N GLY A 82 10.40 -9.41 17.94
CA GLY A 82 8.98 -9.72 18.07
C GLY A 82 8.74 -11.20 18.34
N VAL A 83 7.97 -11.56 19.36
CA VAL A 83 7.69 -12.97 19.70
C VAL A 83 6.19 -13.25 19.61
N VAL A 84 5.82 -14.24 18.80
CA VAL A 84 4.46 -14.77 18.68
C VAL A 84 4.40 -16.19 19.21
N CYS A 85 3.40 -16.50 20.03
CA CYS A 85 3.13 -17.86 20.50
C CYS A 85 1.93 -18.44 19.76
N VAL A 86 2.05 -19.67 19.27
CA VAL A 86 0.93 -20.42 18.69
C VAL A 86 0.65 -21.63 19.56
N ASP A 87 -0.59 -21.78 20.04
CA ASP A 87 -0.95 -22.97 20.82
C ASP A 87 -0.95 -24.23 19.94
N GLU A 88 -0.80 -25.40 20.54
CA GLU A 88 -0.60 -26.65 19.78
C GLU A 88 -1.79 -27.03 18.88
N ALA A 89 -2.98 -26.56 19.22
CA ALA A 89 -4.18 -26.74 18.40
C ALA A 89 -4.30 -25.73 17.25
N GLY A 90 -3.39 -24.76 17.15
CA GLY A 90 -3.42 -23.69 16.15
C GLY A 90 -4.63 -22.79 16.28
N ARG A 91 -5.16 -22.60 17.50
CA ARG A 91 -6.34 -21.77 17.74
C ARG A 91 -5.99 -20.30 17.87
N PHE A 92 -4.87 -19.98 18.50
CA PHE A 92 -4.46 -18.61 18.79
C PHE A 92 -3.03 -18.34 18.35
N ALA A 93 -2.82 -17.20 17.71
CA ALA A 93 -1.51 -16.61 17.47
C ALA A 93 -1.34 -15.37 18.36
N VAL A 94 -0.69 -15.53 19.50
CA VAL A 94 -0.59 -14.51 20.56
C VAL A 94 0.67 -13.67 20.36
N SER A 95 0.50 -12.37 20.12
CA SER A 95 1.60 -11.41 20.17
C SER A 95 2.06 -11.25 21.62
N LEU A 96 3.27 -11.72 21.94
CA LEU A 96 3.75 -11.83 23.31
C LEU A 96 4.71 -10.69 23.71
N VAL A 97 5.72 -10.41 22.89
CA VAL A 97 6.72 -9.35 23.12
C VAL A 97 7.03 -8.65 21.81
N GLY A 98 7.39 -7.36 21.85
CA GLY A 98 7.80 -6.62 20.66
C GLY A 98 6.65 -6.32 19.71
N GLY A 99 5.46 -5.97 20.25
CA GLY A 99 4.24 -5.77 19.46
C GLY A 99 4.38 -4.79 18.28
N HIS A 100 4.95 -3.61 18.52
CA HIS A 100 5.16 -2.55 17.51
C HIS A 100 6.52 -2.67 16.84
N GLY A 101 7.57 -2.10 17.44
CA GLY A 101 8.92 -2.07 16.85
C GLY A 101 9.51 -3.44 16.50
N GLY A 102 9.17 -4.50 17.26
CA GLY A 102 9.55 -5.88 16.95
C GLY A 102 8.60 -6.59 15.95
N GLY A 103 7.49 -5.96 15.57
CA GLY A 103 6.52 -6.47 14.59
C GLY A 103 5.68 -7.68 15.02
N ALA A 104 5.62 -8.03 16.31
CA ALA A 104 4.88 -9.21 16.76
C ALA A 104 3.37 -9.11 16.53
N ASN A 105 2.79 -7.90 16.54
CA ASN A 105 1.36 -7.72 16.28
C ASN A 105 0.98 -8.03 14.83
N GLU A 106 1.83 -7.60 13.89
CA GLU A 106 1.67 -7.89 12.47
C GLU A 106 1.92 -9.37 12.20
N LEU A 107 3.01 -9.91 12.74
CA LEU A 107 3.34 -11.33 12.62
C LEU A 107 2.22 -12.23 13.18
N ALA A 108 1.59 -11.88 14.29
CA ALA A 108 0.47 -12.64 14.85
C ALA A 108 -0.72 -12.71 13.87
N ARG A 109 -1.00 -11.61 13.15
CA ARG A 109 -2.04 -11.56 12.12
C ARG A 109 -1.67 -12.39 10.90
N GLU A 110 -0.45 -12.25 10.39
CA GLU A 110 0.05 -13.05 9.26
C GLU A 110 0.00 -14.56 9.57
N VAL A 111 0.45 -14.96 10.77
CA VAL A 111 0.40 -16.34 11.24
C VAL A 111 -1.05 -16.81 11.36
N GLY A 112 -1.93 -15.96 11.90
CA GLY A 112 -3.36 -16.24 12.02
C GLY A 112 -4.03 -16.49 10.67
N GLU A 113 -3.79 -15.61 9.69
CA GLU A 113 -4.30 -15.75 8.33
C GLU A 113 -3.83 -17.05 7.65
N LEU A 114 -2.55 -17.41 7.80
CA LEU A 114 -2.02 -18.61 7.16
C LEU A 114 -2.49 -19.91 7.83
N LEU A 115 -2.54 -19.94 9.17
CA LEU A 115 -2.84 -21.14 9.93
C LEU A 115 -4.33 -21.31 10.26
N GLY A 116 -5.15 -20.27 10.04
CA GLY A 116 -6.52 -20.20 10.52
C GLY A 116 -6.63 -19.97 12.03
N ALA A 117 -5.57 -19.46 12.65
CA ALA A 117 -5.54 -19.13 14.08
C ALA A 117 -6.10 -17.72 14.32
N GLU A 118 -6.74 -17.50 15.46
CA GLU A 118 -7.18 -16.18 15.88
C GLU A 118 -5.98 -15.35 16.39
N PRO A 119 -5.65 -14.21 15.77
CA PRO A 119 -4.58 -13.35 16.25
C PRO A 119 -5.00 -12.65 17.55
N VAL A 120 -4.22 -12.82 18.62
CA VAL A 120 -4.44 -12.18 19.91
C VAL A 120 -3.45 -11.03 20.06
N VAL A 121 -3.91 -9.81 19.79
CA VAL A 121 -3.16 -8.55 19.91
C VAL A 121 -3.81 -7.70 20.99
N THR A 122 -3.02 -7.30 22.01
CA THR A 122 -3.53 -6.65 23.23
C THR A 122 -2.90 -5.28 23.50
N THR A 123 -2.04 -4.80 22.62
CA THR A 123 -1.45 -3.45 22.69
C THR A 123 -2.54 -2.38 22.69
N ALA A 124 -2.37 -1.38 23.55
CA ALA A 124 -3.40 -0.35 23.78
C ALA A 124 -3.76 0.45 22.51
N THR A 125 -2.77 0.77 21.68
CA THR A 125 -2.92 1.42 20.37
C THR A 125 -3.75 0.60 19.39
N ASP A 126 -3.49 -0.71 19.26
CA ASP A 126 -4.31 -1.59 18.42
C ASP A 126 -5.74 -1.72 18.93
N ALA A 127 -5.92 -1.76 20.26
CA ALA A 127 -7.25 -1.84 20.89
C ALA A 127 -8.14 -0.63 20.56
N VAL A 128 -7.55 0.54 20.33
CA VAL A 128 -8.26 1.77 19.95
C VAL A 128 -8.11 2.15 18.47
N GLY A 129 -7.50 1.28 17.65
CA GLY A 129 -7.34 1.51 16.21
C GLY A 129 -6.34 2.61 15.83
N MET A 130 -5.42 2.96 16.73
CA MET A 130 -4.37 3.95 16.48
C MET A 130 -3.04 3.28 16.12
N PRO A 131 -2.23 3.87 15.21
CA PRO A 131 -0.87 3.41 15.00
C PRO A 131 0.04 3.81 16.17
N GLY A 132 1.05 2.98 16.47
CA GLY A 132 2.20 3.43 17.25
C GLY A 132 2.99 4.47 16.46
N LEU A 133 3.48 5.53 17.11
CA LEU A 133 4.24 6.59 16.42
C LEU A 133 5.55 6.06 15.80
N ASP A 134 6.11 5.01 16.38
CA ASP A 134 7.27 4.25 15.90
C ASP A 134 6.96 3.33 14.71
N THR A 135 5.69 3.06 14.42
CA THR A 135 5.24 2.22 13.29
C THR A 135 4.88 3.01 12.04
N LEU A 136 5.05 4.34 12.05
CA LEU A 136 4.65 5.22 10.95
C LEU A 136 5.57 5.14 9.72
N GLY A 137 6.58 4.27 9.73
CA GLY A 137 7.59 4.16 8.68
C GLY A 137 8.56 5.35 8.64
N LEU A 138 8.55 6.18 9.68
CA LEU A 138 9.47 7.29 9.88
C LEU A 138 10.33 7.01 11.12
N PRO A 139 11.64 7.31 11.09
CA PRO A 139 12.44 7.28 12.30
C PRO A 139 11.85 8.20 13.37
N ALA A 140 11.58 7.63 14.55
CA ALA A 140 11.02 8.33 15.69
C ALA A 140 12.07 8.52 16.81
N GLU A 141 12.12 9.71 17.38
CA GLU A 141 13.04 10.12 18.44
C GLU A 141 12.30 10.86 19.56
N GLY A 142 12.88 10.92 20.76
CA GLY A 142 12.26 11.58 21.91
C GLY A 142 11.30 10.69 22.71
N ASP A 143 10.30 11.31 23.31
CA ASP A 143 9.37 10.69 24.25
C ASP A 143 8.22 9.95 23.55
N VAL A 144 8.57 8.93 22.76
CA VAL A 144 7.59 8.11 22.02
C VAL A 144 6.55 7.51 22.95
N ALA A 145 6.98 6.99 24.10
CA ALA A 145 6.08 6.35 25.04
C ALA A 145 5.12 7.35 25.71
N GLY A 146 5.62 8.51 26.16
CA GLY A 146 4.80 9.53 26.83
C GLY A 146 3.79 10.15 25.88
N VAL A 147 4.20 10.51 24.65
CA VAL A 147 3.28 11.08 23.66
C VAL A 147 2.25 10.05 23.18
N THR A 148 2.65 8.78 22.94
CA THR A 148 1.67 7.73 22.61
C THR A 148 0.67 7.52 23.74
N ARG A 149 1.12 7.54 25.01
CA ARG A 149 0.21 7.48 26.15
C ARG A 149 -0.76 8.66 26.18
N ALA A 150 -0.29 9.88 25.98
CA ALA A 150 -1.14 11.07 25.95
C ALA A 150 -2.24 10.96 24.87
N LEU A 151 -1.89 10.46 23.67
CA LEU A 151 -2.88 10.21 22.61
C LEU A 151 -3.92 9.15 23.03
N LEU A 152 -3.50 8.08 23.73
CA LEU A 152 -4.41 7.03 24.23
C LEU A 152 -5.34 7.53 25.35
N ASP A 153 -4.81 8.39 26.22
CA ASP A 153 -5.55 9.00 27.33
C ASP A 153 -6.48 10.14 26.84
N GLY A 154 -6.43 10.49 25.54
CA GLY A 154 -7.24 11.55 24.94
C GLY A 154 -6.78 12.96 25.30
N GLU A 155 -5.55 13.10 25.80
CA GLU A 155 -4.96 14.41 26.07
C GLU A 155 -4.65 15.16 24.75
N PRO A 156 -4.81 16.50 24.70
CA PRO A 156 -4.44 17.26 23.52
C PRO A 156 -2.94 17.11 23.21
N VAL A 157 -2.64 16.56 22.04
CA VAL A 157 -1.29 16.44 21.49
C VAL A 157 -1.17 17.32 20.26
N GLY A 158 -0.29 18.32 20.31
CA GLY A 158 -0.06 19.26 19.22
C GLY A 158 0.67 18.61 18.03
N LEU A 159 0.37 19.06 16.82
CA LEU A 159 1.15 18.76 15.62
C LEU A 159 1.98 19.97 15.21
N ASP A 160 3.30 19.81 15.23
CA ASP A 160 4.23 20.79 14.68
C ASP A 160 4.92 20.21 13.43
N ALA A 161 4.41 20.54 12.26
CA ALA A 161 4.93 20.04 10.99
C ALA A 161 5.41 21.21 10.12
N GLU A 162 6.73 21.33 9.95
CA GLU A 162 7.33 22.29 9.01
C GLU A 162 6.93 22.01 7.55
N SER A 163 6.55 20.77 7.28
CA SER A 163 6.02 20.32 5.98
C SER A 163 5.00 19.22 6.23
N ALA A 164 3.90 19.24 5.47
CA ALA A 164 2.94 18.14 5.50
C ALA A 164 3.63 16.85 5.03
N TRP A 165 3.34 15.72 5.68
CA TRP A 165 3.82 14.40 5.26
C TRP A 165 2.61 13.45 5.25
N PRO A 166 2.54 12.46 4.34
CA PRO A 166 1.38 11.56 4.22
C PRO A 166 1.31 10.55 5.36
N LEU A 167 1.12 11.07 6.58
CA LEU A 167 0.87 10.30 7.79
C LEU A 167 -0.56 9.79 7.78
N PRO A 168 -0.83 8.63 8.41
CA PRO A 168 -2.19 8.22 8.69
C PRO A 168 -2.89 9.20 9.62
N ALA A 169 -4.22 9.07 9.71
CA ALA A 169 -4.97 9.81 10.72
C ALA A 169 -4.43 9.54 12.13
N LEU A 170 -4.23 10.63 12.87
CA LEU A 170 -3.85 10.68 14.27
C LEU A 170 -4.78 11.66 14.98
N PRO A 171 -5.20 11.41 16.24
CA PRO A 171 -6.06 12.31 17.00
C PRO A 171 -5.26 13.50 17.55
N LEU A 172 -4.72 14.31 16.65
CA LEU A 172 -3.88 15.47 16.97
C LEU A 172 -4.74 16.73 17.11
N ALA A 173 -4.29 17.63 17.98
CA ALA A 173 -4.83 18.96 18.17
C ALA A 173 -3.89 20.01 17.54
N ALA A 174 -4.36 21.25 17.41
CA ALA A 174 -3.52 22.37 16.99
C ALA A 174 -2.41 22.65 18.02
N GLU A 175 -2.73 22.54 19.30
CA GLU A 175 -1.81 22.75 20.42
C GLU A 175 -2.04 21.71 21.52
N GLY A 176 -1.01 21.42 22.31
CA GLY A 176 -1.06 20.42 23.37
C GLY A 176 0.18 20.44 24.26
N ALA A 177 0.06 19.87 25.46
CA ALA A 177 1.19 19.73 26.39
C ALA A 177 2.23 18.69 25.91
N PHE A 178 1.80 17.80 25.02
CA PHE A 178 2.62 16.87 24.27
C PHE A 178 2.64 17.31 22.79
N THR A 179 3.71 16.98 22.08
CA THR A 179 3.87 17.39 20.68
C THR A 179 4.43 16.26 19.83
N VAL A 180 3.81 16.06 18.65
CA VAL A 180 4.41 15.33 17.53
C VAL A 180 5.00 16.36 16.58
N ARG A 181 6.33 16.35 16.41
CA ARG A 181 7.03 17.24 15.49
C ARG A 181 7.51 16.46 14.26
N VAL A 182 7.18 16.93 13.07
CA VAL A 182 7.66 16.36 11.79
C VAL A 182 8.68 17.34 11.20
N THR A 183 9.97 16.99 11.24
CA THR A 183 11.04 17.88 10.79
C THR A 183 12.31 17.14 10.40
N ASP A 184 12.98 17.65 9.36
CA ASP A 184 14.32 17.24 8.96
C ASP A 184 15.44 17.99 9.68
N ARG A 185 15.11 18.98 10.51
CA ARG A 185 16.08 19.74 11.30
C ARG A 185 16.63 18.95 12.48
N ALA A 186 17.90 19.11 12.78
CA ALA A 186 18.52 18.59 13.99
C ALA A 186 17.94 19.29 15.22
N VAL A 187 17.04 18.59 15.92
CA VAL A 187 16.39 19.05 17.15
C VAL A 187 16.71 18.05 18.25
N ALA A 188 17.09 18.54 19.42
CA ALA A 188 17.38 17.70 20.57
C ALA A 188 16.09 17.01 21.07
N PRO A 189 16.12 15.70 21.35
CA PRO A 189 15.03 15.01 22.02
C PRO A 189 14.70 15.66 23.37
N ALA A 190 13.41 15.73 23.71
CA ALA A 190 12.93 16.30 24.97
C ALA A 190 11.76 15.48 25.53
N GLU A 191 11.44 15.66 26.82
CA GLU A 191 10.23 15.12 27.42
C GLU A 191 8.99 15.65 26.69
N ARG A 192 7.94 14.83 26.58
CA ARG A 192 6.67 15.17 25.92
C ARG A 192 6.76 15.55 24.43
N LEU A 193 7.92 15.36 23.82
CA LEU A 193 8.17 15.63 22.40
C LEU A 193 8.56 14.35 21.69
N VAL A 194 7.81 14.00 20.65
CA VAL A 194 8.23 13.02 19.64
C VAL A 194 8.64 13.75 18.38
N ILE A 195 9.80 13.39 17.85
CA ILE A 195 10.28 13.88 16.57
C ILE A 195 10.18 12.75 15.55
N LEU A 196 9.41 12.96 14.49
CA LEU A 196 9.33 12.08 13.32
C LEU A 196 10.22 12.66 12.21
N ARG A 197 11.06 11.82 11.63
CA ARG A 197 12.03 12.20 10.58
C ARG A 197 11.47 11.88 9.20
N PRO A 198 10.94 12.87 8.46
CA PRO A 198 10.55 12.64 7.08
C PRO A 198 11.81 12.35 6.24
N PRO A 199 11.80 11.38 5.32
CA PRO A 199 12.85 11.19 4.32
C PRO A 199 12.75 12.28 3.23
N SER A 200 13.06 13.52 3.60
CA SER A 200 12.96 14.71 2.73
C SER A 200 14.29 15.11 2.11
N LEU A 201 15.43 14.65 2.63
CA LEU A 201 16.75 15.13 2.22
C LEU A 201 17.38 14.21 1.18
N VAL A 202 17.87 14.81 0.10
CA VAL A 202 18.66 14.14 -0.94
C VAL A 202 20.05 14.70 -0.90
N VAL A 203 21.04 13.82 -0.85
CA VAL A 203 22.44 14.23 -0.91
C VAL A 203 23.02 13.80 -2.24
N GLY A 204 23.25 14.77 -3.12
CA GLY A 204 23.93 14.53 -4.37
C GLY A 204 25.44 14.45 -4.15
N VAL A 205 26.08 13.43 -4.69
CA VAL A 205 27.49 13.10 -4.45
C VAL A 205 28.25 13.04 -5.77
N GLY A 206 29.24 13.91 -5.93
CA GLY A 206 30.24 13.82 -7.00
C GLY A 206 31.57 13.37 -6.43
N ALA A 207 32.22 12.36 -7.02
CA ALA A 207 33.51 11.91 -6.51
C ALA A 207 34.49 11.45 -7.60
N SER A 208 35.78 11.56 -7.30
CA SER A 208 36.88 11.00 -8.08
C SER A 208 36.98 9.49 -7.88
N LYS A 209 37.60 8.78 -8.83
CA LYS A 209 37.77 7.32 -8.77
C LYS A 209 38.60 6.91 -7.55
N GLY A 210 38.14 5.94 -6.78
CA GLY A 210 38.82 5.43 -5.59
C GLY A 210 38.68 6.34 -4.37
N VAL A 211 37.63 7.15 -4.30
CA VAL A 211 37.35 7.98 -3.12
C VAL A 211 37.18 7.09 -1.87
N PRO A 212 37.83 7.40 -0.74
CA PRO A 212 37.60 6.68 0.51
C PRO A 212 36.16 6.86 1.01
N VAL A 213 35.57 5.79 1.55
CA VAL A 213 34.22 5.83 2.12
C VAL A 213 34.09 6.87 3.24
N ASP A 214 35.10 6.96 4.12
CA ASP A 214 35.08 7.86 5.27
C ASP A 214 35.14 9.33 4.85
N GLU A 215 35.73 9.64 3.69
CA GLU A 215 35.74 11.00 3.14
C GLU A 215 34.38 11.41 2.59
N VAL A 216 33.69 10.50 1.89
CA VAL A 216 32.31 10.76 1.42
C VAL A 216 31.39 10.90 2.63
N LEU A 217 31.40 9.92 3.54
CA LEU A 217 30.51 9.89 4.70
C LEU A 217 30.74 11.09 5.63
N GLY A 218 32.00 11.39 5.95
CA GLY A 218 32.35 12.55 6.77
C GLY A 218 31.90 13.87 6.14
N LEU A 219 32.08 14.03 4.82
CA LEU A 219 31.61 15.22 4.11
C LEU A 219 30.07 15.34 4.14
N VAL A 220 29.33 14.23 3.99
CA VAL A 220 27.86 14.23 4.12
C VAL A 220 27.45 14.64 5.54
N GLU A 221 28.02 14.01 6.56
CA GLU A 221 27.70 14.28 7.96
C GLU A 221 28.02 15.73 8.36
N ASP A 222 29.17 16.26 7.92
CA ASP A 222 29.57 17.65 8.18
C ASP A 222 28.64 18.64 7.45
N ALA A 223 28.27 18.37 6.20
CA ALA A 223 27.33 19.19 5.46
C ALA A 223 25.96 19.27 6.13
N LEU A 224 25.44 18.14 6.62
CA LEU A 224 24.17 18.09 7.34
C LEU A 224 24.27 18.77 8.71
N ARG A 225 25.33 18.51 9.47
CA ARG A 225 25.54 19.09 10.81
C ARG A 225 25.63 20.60 10.76
N ASP A 226 26.43 21.14 9.84
CA ASP A 226 26.62 22.59 9.70
C ASP A 226 25.34 23.30 9.22
N ALA A 227 24.49 22.59 8.45
CA ALA A 227 23.18 23.08 8.03
C ALA A 227 22.07 22.88 9.08
N GLY A 228 22.37 22.25 10.23
CA GLY A 228 21.39 21.93 11.26
C GLY A 228 20.34 20.91 10.81
N LEU A 229 20.74 19.94 9.98
CA LEU A 229 19.89 18.89 9.41
C LEU A 229 20.18 17.52 10.05
N SER A 230 19.17 16.67 10.12
CA SER A 230 19.28 15.31 10.65
C SER A 230 19.66 14.32 9.55
N ALA A 231 20.70 13.53 9.77
CA ALA A 231 21.07 12.42 8.88
C ALA A 231 19.96 11.36 8.76
N ARG A 232 19.06 11.26 9.76
CA ARG A 232 17.92 10.34 9.73
C ARG A 232 16.82 10.75 8.74
N SER A 233 16.90 11.96 8.19
CA SER A 233 16.00 12.46 7.14
C SER A 233 16.57 12.33 5.73
N VAL A 234 17.77 11.75 5.58
CA VAL A 234 18.32 11.42 4.25
C VAL A 234 17.52 10.28 3.65
N ALA A 235 16.91 10.55 2.50
CA ALA A 235 16.12 9.58 1.74
C ALA A 235 17.00 8.75 0.80
N GLU A 236 18.00 9.38 0.19
CA GLU A 236 18.86 8.75 -0.81
C GLU A 236 20.18 9.53 -0.98
N LEU A 237 21.21 8.81 -1.45
CA LEU A 237 22.35 9.43 -2.11
C LEU A 237 22.11 9.42 -3.62
N ALA A 238 22.43 10.51 -4.31
CA ALA A 238 22.24 10.64 -5.76
C ALA A 238 23.57 10.90 -6.47
N THR A 239 23.82 10.26 -7.62
CA THR A 239 25.03 10.50 -8.42
C THR A 239 24.80 10.28 -9.92
N VAL A 240 25.85 10.41 -10.73
CA VAL A 240 25.82 10.12 -12.17
C VAL A 240 26.04 8.61 -12.42
N ASP A 241 25.43 8.03 -13.46
CA ASP A 241 25.55 6.59 -13.79
C ASP A 241 27.00 6.09 -13.88
N ALA A 242 27.93 6.92 -14.36
CA ALA A 242 29.35 6.61 -14.41
C ALA A 242 29.98 6.33 -13.02
N LYS A 243 29.24 6.61 -11.94
CA LYS A 243 29.61 6.43 -10.53
C LYS A 243 28.70 5.45 -9.78
N ALA A 244 27.82 4.73 -10.48
CA ALA A 244 26.92 3.74 -9.89
C ALA A 244 27.65 2.68 -9.04
N GLU A 245 28.83 2.26 -9.50
CA GLU A 245 29.64 1.21 -8.84
C GLU A 245 30.85 1.76 -8.07
N GLU A 246 30.94 3.09 -7.84
CA GLU A 246 32.07 3.68 -7.13
C GLU A 246 32.09 3.19 -5.67
N PRO A 247 33.09 2.40 -5.22
CA PRO A 247 33.03 1.71 -3.93
C PRO A 247 32.85 2.65 -2.74
N GLY A 248 33.46 3.84 -2.78
CA GLY A 248 33.32 4.84 -1.72
C GLY A 248 31.90 5.38 -1.57
N ILE A 249 31.17 5.58 -2.68
CA ILE A 249 29.79 6.08 -2.67
C ILE A 249 28.83 4.95 -2.26
N VAL A 250 28.99 3.77 -2.85
CA VAL A 250 28.16 2.59 -2.53
C VAL A 250 28.28 2.23 -1.05
N ALA A 251 29.50 2.21 -0.51
CA ALA A 251 29.72 1.92 0.90
C ALA A 251 29.17 3.02 1.82
N ALA A 252 29.22 4.30 1.41
CA ALA A 252 28.64 5.40 2.17
C ALA A 252 27.10 5.30 2.22
N ALA A 253 26.46 5.02 1.08
CA ALA A 253 25.01 4.75 1.01
C ALA A 253 24.61 3.59 1.93
N GLY A 254 25.38 2.49 1.87
CA GLY A 254 25.17 1.32 2.73
C GLY A 254 25.33 1.63 4.23
N ARG A 255 26.31 2.45 4.63
CA ARG A 255 26.49 2.86 6.04
C ARG A 255 25.39 3.80 6.54
N LEU A 256 24.86 4.65 5.66
CA LEU A 256 23.71 5.50 5.97
C LEU A 256 22.38 4.73 5.94
N GLY A 257 22.36 3.53 5.36
CA GLY A 257 21.15 2.71 5.21
C GLY A 257 20.17 3.28 4.18
N VAL A 258 20.65 4.04 3.20
CA VAL A 258 19.83 4.70 2.16
C VAL A 258 20.17 4.18 0.77
N PRO A 259 19.22 4.16 -0.18
CA PRO A 259 19.51 3.79 -1.56
C PRO A 259 20.49 4.76 -2.22
N LEU A 260 21.29 4.24 -3.15
CA LEU A 260 22.03 5.02 -4.13
C LEU A 260 21.21 5.10 -5.42
N VAL A 261 20.83 6.31 -5.82
CA VAL A 261 20.12 6.61 -7.05
C VAL A 261 21.09 7.21 -8.06
N THR A 262 20.99 6.78 -9.32
CA THR A 262 21.83 7.29 -10.39
C THR A 262 21.01 7.91 -11.50
N TYR A 263 21.62 8.86 -12.19
CA TYR A 263 21.03 9.56 -13.32
C TYR A 263 22.02 9.63 -14.47
N THR A 264 21.48 9.66 -15.69
CA THR A 264 22.30 9.83 -16.89
C THR A 264 22.93 11.22 -16.89
N ALA A 265 24.10 11.34 -17.53
CA ALA A 265 24.73 12.65 -17.71
C ALA A 265 23.83 13.65 -18.43
N GLY A 266 22.99 13.18 -19.37
CA GLY A 266 22.05 14.01 -20.12
C GLY A 266 20.95 14.60 -19.23
N GLU A 267 20.37 13.79 -18.34
CA GLU A 267 19.40 14.27 -17.34
C GLU A 267 20.05 15.33 -16.44
N LEU A 268 21.26 15.06 -15.93
CA LEU A 268 21.97 15.99 -15.06
C LEU A 268 22.38 17.28 -15.77
N ALA A 269 22.69 17.23 -17.07
CA ALA A 269 23.06 18.41 -17.85
C ALA A 269 21.88 19.34 -18.13
N ALA A 270 20.64 18.84 -18.06
CA ALA A 270 19.42 19.63 -18.22
C ALA A 270 19.01 20.38 -16.94
N VAL A 271 19.68 20.12 -15.81
CA VAL A 271 19.38 20.76 -14.52
C VAL A 271 20.15 22.07 -14.39
N ASP A 272 19.42 23.16 -14.12
CA ASP A 272 20.04 24.43 -13.77
C ASP A 272 20.68 24.34 -12.38
N VAL A 273 22.00 24.50 -12.34
CA VAL A 273 22.80 24.39 -11.11
C VAL A 273 23.49 25.72 -10.77
N PRO A 274 23.56 26.10 -9.49
CA PRO A 274 24.12 27.39 -9.11
C PRO A 274 25.66 27.43 -9.20
N ASN A 275 26.35 26.29 -9.10
CA ASN A 275 27.81 26.24 -9.12
C ASN A 275 28.33 25.25 -10.17
N PRO A 276 28.26 25.57 -11.48
CA PRO A 276 28.86 24.74 -12.52
C PRO A 276 30.39 24.65 -12.37
N SER A 277 31.01 23.61 -12.92
CA SER A 277 32.46 23.44 -12.94
C SER A 277 32.95 22.62 -14.14
N ASP A 278 34.13 22.96 -14.64
CA ASP A 278 34.70 22.36 -15.86
C ASP A 278 35.11 20.89 -15.69
N ALA A 279 35.52 20.48 -14.48
CA ALA A 279 36.02 19.13 -14.25
C ALA A 279 34.93 18.03 -14.47
N PRO A 280 33.73 18.12 -13.87
CA PRO A 280 32.59 17.26 -14.22
C PRO A 280 32.18 17.33 -15.69
N LEU A 281 32.20 18.52 -16.29
CA LEU A 281 31.79 18.73 -17.68
C LEU A 281 32.72 17.98 -18.63
N ALA A 282 34.02 18.06 -18.40
CA ALA A 282 35.02 17.33 -19.19
C ALA A 282 35.01 15.82 -18.94
N ALA A 283 34.73 15.39 -17.70
CA ALA A 283 34.83 13.98 -17.31
C ALA A 283 33.59 13.15 -17.68
N VAL A 284 32.39 13.71 -17.48
CA VAL A 284 31.13 12.98 -17.59
C VAL A 284 30.03 13.78 -18.32
N GLY A 285 30.33 14.99 -18.81
CA GLY A 285 29.39 15.73 -19.66
C GLY A 285 28.27 16.48 -18.93
N THR A 286 28.39 16.71 -17.62
CA THR A 286 27.44 17.52 -16.82
C THR A 286 28.15 18.67 -16.10
N PRO A 287 27.56 19.87 -15.99
CA PRO A 287 28.17 21.01 -15.30
C PRO A 287 28.41 20.78 -13.79
N SER A 288 27.66 19.90 -13.14
CA SER A 288 27.83 19.59 -11.71
C SER A 288 27.19 18.24 -11.40
N VAL A 289 27.96 17.26 -10.91
CA VAL A 289 27.36 15.97 -10.49
C VAL A 289 26.57 16.15 -9.19
N ALA A 290 27.18 16.75 -8.15
CA ALA A 290 26.58 16.83 -6.82
C ALA A 290 25.27 17.65 -6.81
N GLU A 291 25.27 18.85 -7.37
CA GLU A 291 24.07 19.69 -7.36
C GLU A 291 22.99 19.17 -8.31
N ALA A 292 23.37 18.80 -9.54
CA ALA A 292 22.38 18.32 -10.51
C ALA A 292 21.74 17.02 -10.03
N ALA A 293 22.51 16.06 -9.50
CA ALA A 293 21.95 14.80 -9.02
C ALA A 293 21.01 15.01 -7.83
N ALA A 294 21.29 15.97 -6.95
CA ALA A 294 20.37 16.31 -5.87
C ALA A 294 19.09 17.00 -6.39
N LEU A 295 19.21 17.88 -7.38
CA LEU A 295 18.14 18.75 -7.88
C LEU A 295 17.30 18.18 -9.04
N VAL A 296 17.72 17.08 -9.66
CA VAL A 296 17.08 16.57 -10.91
C VAL A 296 15.59 16.27 -10.77
N ARG A 297 15.09 15.99 -9.55
CA ARG A 297 13.65 15.81 -9.25
C ARG A 297 13.02 17.03 -8.57
N GLY A 298 13.65 18.19 -8.67
CA GLY A 298 13.27 19.42 -7.98
C GLY A 298 13.60 19.40 -6.48
N GLY A 299 13.25 20.51 -5.81
CA GLY A 299 13.44 20.71 -4.38
C GLY A 299 14.14 22.05 -4.06
N GLU A 300 14.29 22.30 -2.77
CA GLU A 300 15.00 23.46 -2.23
C GLU A 300 16.46 23.10 -1.98
N LEU A 301 17.41 23.79 -2.62
CA LEU A 301 18.84 23.62 -2.34
C LEU A 301 19.18 24.24 -0.98
N LEU A 302 19.53 23.39 0.00
CA LEU A 302 19.90 23.81 1.35
C LEU A 302 21.40 23.99 1.52
N VAL A 303 22.17 23.10 0.91
CA VAL A 303 23.63 23.13 0.95
C VAL A 303 24.13 23.11 -0.49
N PRO A 304 24.65 24.24 -0.99
CA PRO A 304 25.34 24.29 -2.28
C PRO A 304 26.57 23.37 -2.31
N LYS A 305 27.14 23.15 -3.50
CA LYS A 305 28.29 22.27 -3.69
C LYS A 305 29.42 22.54 -2.69
N ARG A 306 29.64 21.60 -1.78
CA ARG A 306 30.76 21.58 -0.82
C ARG A 306 31.76 20.52 -1.23
N LYS A 307 33.06 20.82 -1.07
CA LYS A 307 34.15 19.86 -1.33
C LYS A 307 34.64 19.27 0.00
N SER A 308 35.12 18.04 -0.03
CA SER A 308 35.80 17.44 1.12
C SER A 308 37.10 18.18 1.45
N ALA A 309 37.55 18.05 2.69
CA ALA A 309 38.89 18.46 3.11
C ALA A 309 39.67 17.20 3.51
N ARG A 310 40.95 17.13 3.12
CA ARG A 310 41.85 16.04 3.52
C ARG A 310 42.95 16.57 4.42
N ALA A 311 43.19 15.87 5.53
CA ALA A 311 44.16 16.29 6.56
C ALA A 311 45.62 16.23 6.09
N ASP A 312 45.91 15.48 5.02
CA ASP A 312 47.25 15.27 4.44
C ASP A 312 47.60 16.28 3.33
N GLY A 313 46.72 17.26 3.06
CA GLY A 313 46.92 18.26 2.00
C GLY A 313 46.70 17.73 0.58
N GLN A 314 46.22 16.49 0.41
CA GLN A 314 45.84 15.97 -0.90
C GLN A 314 44.58 16.65 -1.47
N PRO A 315 44.40 16.63 -2.80
CA PRO A 315 43.20 17.19 -3.43
C PRO A 315 41.92 16.51 -2.92
N ALA A 316 40.89 17.32 -2.67
CA ALA A 316 39.55 16.84 -2.36
C ALA A 316 39.06 15.86 -3.43
N MET A 317 38.58 14.68 -3.02
CA MET A 317 38.05 13.68 -3.94
C MET A 317 36.53 13.56 -3.92
N ALA A 318 35.85 14.25 -3.00
CA ALA A 318 34.40 14.23 -2.89
C ALA A 318 33.81 15.64 -2.93
N THR A 319 32.60 15.73 -3.48
CA THR A 319 31.73 16.88 -3.41
C THR A 319 30.31 16.45 -3.06
N VAL A 320 29.62 17.25 -2.27
CA VAL A 320 28.22 17.01 -1.92
C VAL A 320 27.38 18.28 -2.09
N ALA A 321 26.10 18.10 -2.34
CA ALA A 321 25.07 19.11 -2.22
C ALA A 321 23.85 18.49 -1.54
N VAL A 322 23.10 19.27 -0.76
CA VAL A 322 21.92 18.79 -0.03
C VAL A 322 20.69 19.55 -0.48
N VAL A 323 19.68 18.80 -0.92
CA VAL A 323 18.39 19.32 -1.37
C VAL A 323 17.28 18.76 -0.49
N ARG A 324 16.34 19.62 -0.09
CA ARG A 324 15.07 19.20 0.51
C ARG A 324 14.04 19.01 -0.59
N ARG A 325 13.53 17.80 -0.75
CA ARG A 325 12.36 17.53 -1.57
C ARG A 325 11.09 17.85 -0.81
N ALA A 326 10.12 18.44 -1.51
CA ALA A 326 8.78 18.58 -0.98
C ALA A 326 8.19 17.18 -0.71
N ALA A 327 7.40 17.07 0.34
CA ALA A 327 6.67 15.85 0.61
C ALA A 327 5.69 15.57 -0.54
N ARG A 328 5.75 14.37 -1.10
CA ARG A 328 4.77 13.90 -2.07
C ARG A 328 3.64 13.25 -1.30
N GLY A 329 2.43 13.78 -1.42
CA GLY A 329 1.27 13.11 -0.85
C GLY A 329 0.90 11.88 -1.66
N ARG A 330 0.00 11.08 -1.10
CA ARG A 330 -0.40 9.78 -1.64
C ARG A 330 -1.89 9.78 -1.92
N LEU A 331 -2.27 9.34 -3.11
CA LEU A 331 -3.65 9.10 -3.51
C LEU A 331 -3.86 7.61 -3.78
N ALA A 332 -4.55 6.92 -2.87
CA ALA A 332 -5.05 5.58 -3.09
C ALA A 332 -6.44 5.66 -3.74
N VAL A 333 -6.60 5.12 -4.95
CA VAL A 333 -7.91 4.98 -5.59
C VAL A 333 -8.43 3.57 -5.32
N VAL A 334 -9.48 3.47 -4.51
CA VAL A 334 -9.88 2.21 -3.86
C VAL A 334 -11.22 1.70 -4.34
N GLY A 335 -11.22 0.51 -4.96
CA GLY A 335 -12.41 -0.28 -5.21
C GLY A 335 -12.85 -1.06 -3.99
N LEU A 336 -14.07 -0.82 -3.50
CA LEU A 336 -14.62 -1.45 -2.30
C LEU A 336 -15.23 -2.83 -2.55
N GLY A 337 -15.34 -3.25 -3.82
CA GLY A 337 -16.09 -4.45 -4.18
C GLY A 337 -17.60 -4.20 -4.27
N PRO A 338 -18.40 -5.25 -4.53
CA PRO A 338 -19.82 -5.10 -4.85
C PRO A 338 -20.68 -4.75 -3.63
N GLY A 339 -20.21 -5.01 -2.40
CA GLY A 339 -20.85 -4.58 -1.15
C GLY A 339 -20.67 -5.52 0.02
N ALA A 340 -20.43 -6.82 -0.22
CA ALA A 340 -20.16 -7.77 0.86
C ALA A 340 -18.77 -7.54 1.46
N ARG A 341 -18.67 -7.72 2.78
CA ARG A 341 -17.45 -7.42 3.55
C ARG A 341 -16.30 -8.38 3.25
N ASP A 342 -16.61 -9.64 2.93
CA ASP A 342 -15.66 -10.66 2.52
C ASP A 342 -15.09 -10.46 1.11
N LEU A 343 -15.73 -9.60 0.31
CA LEU A 343 -15.26 -9.19 -1.02
C LEU A 343 -14.45 -7.88 -1.00
N LEU A 344 -14.28 -7.26 0.17
CA LEU A 344 -13.34 -6.15 0.36
C LEU A 344 -11.92 -6.71 0.42
N THR A 345 -11.05 -6.28 -0.48
CA THR A 345 -9.69 -6.82 -0.55
C THR A 345 -8.86 -6.40 0.68
N PRO A 346 -7.90 -7.23 1.15
CA PRO A 346 -6.99 -6.84 2.23
C PRO A 346 -6.22 -5.55 1.92
N ARG A 347 -5.84 -5.34 0.65
CA ARG A 347 -5.18 -4.11 0.19
C ARG A 347 -6.06 -2.86 0.36
N ALA A 348 -7.36 -2.96 0.07
CA ALA A 348 -8.31 -1.87 0.31
C ALA A 348 -8.39 -1.52 1.79
N ARG A 349 -8.48 -2.53 2.66
CA ARG A 349 -8.49 -2.33 4.12
C ARG A 349 -7.22 -1.64 4.63
N GLU A 350 -6.06 -1.99 4.10
CA GLU A 350 -4.79 -1.35 4.49
C GLU A 350 -4.75 0.13 4.08
N GLU A 351 -5.06 0.45 2.83
CA GLU A 351 -5.02 1.83 2.35
C GLU A 351 -6.07 2.72 3.02
N LEU A 352 -7.25 2.19 3.33
CA LEU A 352 -8.27 2.90 4.12
C LEU A 352 -7.77 3.28 5.52
N ARG A 353 -6.95 2.41 6.15
CA ARG A 353 -6.32 2.69 7.45
C ARG A 353 -5.12 3.62 7.36
N ARG A 354 -4.44 3.63 6.21
CA ARG A 354 -3.32 4.53 5.93
C ARG A 354 -3.79 5.96 5.65
N ALA A 355 -5.02 6.14 5.19
CA ALA A 355 -5.54 7.46 4.84
C ALA A 355 -5.77 8.36 6.07
N SER A 356 -5.28 9.59 5.99
CA SER A 356 -5.69 10.70 6.86
C SER A 356 -6.94 11.41 6.32
N VAL A 357 -7.14 11.36 5.01
CA VAL A 357 -8.29 11.96 4.32
C VAL A 357 -9.01 10.91 3.48
N LEU A 358 -10.32 10.77 3.68
CA LEU A 358 -11.19 9.94 2.86
C LEU A 358 -12.05 10.83 1.96
N VAL A 359 -12.12 10.50 0.68
CA VAL A 359 -12.97 11.19 -0.30
C VAL A 359 -13.91 10.17 -0.93
N GLY A 360 -15.22 10.39 -0.85
CA GLY A 360 -16.21 9.40 -1.31
C GLY A 360 -17.65 9.87 -1.26
N LEU A 361 -18.57 9.01 -1.73
CA LEU A 361 -20.00 9.18 -1.55
C LEU A 361 -20.42 8.65 -0.17
N ASP A 362 -21.36 9.32 0.48
CA ASP A 362 -21.97 8.97 1.78
C ASP A 362 -22.29 7.46 1.90
N GLN A 363 -23.01 6.90 0.94
CA GLN A 363 -23.40 5.49 0.91
C GLN A 363 -22.22 4.50 0.89
N TYR A 364 -21.05 4.93 0.41
CA TYR A 364 -19.83 4.12 0.38
C TYR A 364 -18.98 4.33 1.64
N VAL A 365 -18.97 5.55 2.17
CA VAL A 365 -18.34 5.87 3.46
C VAL A 365 -18.95 5.02 4.57
N ASP A 366 -20.27 4.91 4.62
CA ASP A 366 -20.96 4.15 5.66
C ASP A 366 -20.62 2.65 5.66
N GLN A 367 -20.26 2.07 4.52
CA GLN A 367 -19.86 0.64 4.41
C GLN A 367 -18.50 0.35 5.07
N ILE A 368 -17.66 1.36 5.25
CA ILE A 368 -16.27 1.20 5.70
C ILE A 368 -15.90 2.08 6.89
N ARG A 369 -16.89 2.75 7.51
CA ARG A 369 -16.67 3.67 8.64
C ARG A 369 -15.95 2.98 9.81
N ASP A 370 -16.19 1.69 10.02
CA ASP A 370 -15.55 0.84 11.02
C ASP A 370 -14.05 0.58 10.76
N LEU A 371 -13.58 0.81 9.53
CA LEU A 371 -12.18 0.63 9.15
C LEU A 371 -11.35 1.91 9.29
N LEU A 372 -12.00 3.07 9.32
CA LEU A 372 -11.33 4.36 9.40
C LEU A 372 -10.75 4.57 10.80
N ARG A 373 -9.61 5.24 10.85
CA ARG A 373 -8.96 5.55 12.12
C ARG A 373 -9.59 6.78 12.77
N PRO A 374 -9.54 6.90 14.10
CA PRO A 374 -9.86 8.15 14.77
C PRO A 374 -9.05 9.30 14.18
N GLY A 375 -9.72 10.41 13.88
CA GLY A 375 -9.10 11.60 13.25
C GLY A 375 -9.08 11.59 11.72
N THR A 376 -9.56 10.54 11.04
CA THR A 376 -9.70 10.57 9.58
C THR A 376 -10.70 11.67 9.17
N ARG A 377 -10.24 12.62 8.35
CA ARG A 377 -11.11 13.65 7.76
C ARG A 377 -11.88 13.05 6.60
N ILE A 378 -13.21 13.11 6.67
CA ILE A 378 -14.09 12.64 5.60
C ILE A 378 -14.54 13.85 4.80
N LEU A 379 -14.23 13.86 3.51
CA LEU A 379 -14.68 14.86 2.55
C LEU A 379 -15.77 14.23 1.68
N GLU A 380 -17.01 14.50 2.04
CA GLU A 380 -18.18 13.98 1.34
C GLU A 380 -18.58 14.92 0.21
N SER A 381 -19.07 14.35 -0.89
CA SER A 381 -19.69 15.11 -1.98
C SER A 381 -21.03 14.48 -2.36
N GLY A 382 -21.95 15.27 -2.91
CA GLY A 382 -23.21 14.75 -3.45
C GLY A 382 -23.06 13.91 -4.73
N LEU A 383 -24.17 13.26 -5.13
CA LEU A 383 -24.31 12.56 -6.40
C LEU A 383 -24.05 13.50 -7.60
N GLY A 384 -23.36 13.00 -8.64
CA GLY A 384 -23.09 13.75 -9.87
C GLY A 384 -21.85 14.66 -9.85
N ALA A 385 -21.16 14.78 -8.71
CA ALA A 385 -19.95 15.59 -8.55
C ALA A 385 -18.64 14.79 -8.72
N GLU A 386 -18.58 13.86 -9.67
CA GLU A 386 -17.43 12.94 -9.82
C GLU A 386 -16.12 13.67 -10.12
N GLU A 387 -16.12 14.60 -11.07
CA GLU A 387 -14.93 15.41 -11.39
C GLU A 387 -14.47 16.26 -10.20
N GLU A 388 -15.40 16.86 -9.47
CA GLU A 388 -15.09 17.64 -8.27
C GLU A 388 -14.50 16.76 -7.15
N ARG A 389 -15.02 15.55 -6.99
CA ARG A 389 -14.47 14.54 -6.06
C ARG A 389 -13.03 14.18 -6.41
N ALA A 390 -12.77 13.89 -7.68
CA ALA A 390 -11.43 13.59 -8.17
C ALA A 390 -10.47 14.75 -7.92
N ARG A 391 -10.88 15.98 -8.28
CA ARG A 391 -10.09 17.20 -8.06
C ARG A 391 -9.81 17.46 -6.59
N THR A 392 -10.80 17.27 -5.72
CA THR A 392 -10.63 17.40 -4.26
C THR A 392 -9.62 16.39 -3.73
N ALA A 393 -9.71 15.12 -4.13
CA ALA A 393 -8.78 14.07 -3.69
C ALA A 393 -7.34 14.35 -4.15
N VAL A 394 -7.15 14.72 -5.42
CA VAL A 394 -5.84 15.10 -5.97
C VAL A 394 -5.30 16.34 -5.26
N SER A 395 -6.14 17.34 -4.99
CA SER A 395 -5.75 18.57 -4.29
C SER A 395 -5.27 18.30 -2.87
N GLU A 396 -5.95 17.45 -2.10
CA GLU A 396 -5.48 17.07 -0.76
C GLU A 396 -4.17 16.27 -0.82
N ALA A 397 -3.99 15.38 -1.80
CA ALA A 397 -2.73 14.67 -2.00
C ALA A 397 -1.58 15.66 -2.35
N ARG A 398 -1.84 16.68 -3.18
CA ARG A 398 -0.86 17.75 -3.47
C ARG A 398 -0.48 18.57 -2.23
N ARG A 399 -1.33 18.61 -1.20
CA ARG A 399 -1.01 19.17 0.12
C ARG A 399 -0.20 18.21 1.02
N GLY A 400 0.37 17.14 0.46
CA GLY A 400 1.18 16.18 1.19
C GLY A 400 0.38 15.16 2.03
N GLN A 401 -0.94 15.05 1.84
CA GLN A 401 -1.79 14.15 2.64
C GLN A 401 -1.78 12.71 2.12
N ALA A 402 -2.14 11.76 3.00
CA ALA A 402 -2.51 10.40 2.61
C ALA A 402 -4.01 10.33 2.36
N VAL A 403 -4.41 10.20 1.10
CA VAL A 403 -5.80 10.29 0.63
C VAL A 403 -6.28 8.94 0.12
N ALA A 404 -7.47 8.51 0.55
CA ALA A 404 -8.20 7.40 -0.08
C ALA A 404 -9.42 7.95 -0.83
N LEU A 405 -9.46 7.76 -2.15
CA LEU A 405 -10.61 8.04 -3.00
C LEU A 405 -11.36 6.73 -3.27
N ILE A 406 -12.55 6.59 -2.70
CA ILE A 406 -13.30 5.32 -2.70
C ILE A 406 -14.40 5.26 -3.78
N GLY A 407 -14.65 4.06 -4.29
CA GLY A 407 -15.77 3.73 -5.17
C GLY A 407 -16.26 2.30 -4.99
N SER A 408 -17.52 2.02 -5.35
CA SER A 408 -18.05 0.66 -5.40
C SER A 408 -17.39 -0.18 -6.50
N GLY A 409 -17.42 -1.49 -6.35
CA GLY A 409 -16.89 -2.42 -7.35
C GLY A 409 -15.38 -2.26 -7.49
N ASP A 410 -14.91 -2.20 -8.73
CA ASP A 410 -13.54 -1.84 -9.06
C ASP A 410 -13.44 -0.35 -9.42
N ALA A 411 -12.42 0.35 -8.91
CA ALA A 411 -12.27 1.78 -9.14
C ALA A 411 -11.99 2.14 -10.62
N GLY A 412 -11.50 1.18 -11.42
CA GLY A 412 -11.26 1.33 -12.85
C GLY A 412 -12.47 1.04 -13.73
N VAL A 413 -13.56 0.49 -13.19
CA VAL A 413 -14.75 0.12 -13.97
C VAL A 413 -15.88 1.12 -13.72
N TYR A 414 -16.02 2.09 -14.63
CA TYR A 414 -17.04 3.16 -14.56
C TYR A 414 -17.08 3.89 -13.19
N ALA A 415 -15.89 4.14 -12.64
CA ALA A 415 -15.72 4.67 -11.30
C ALA A 415 -14.57 5.70 -11.24
N MET A 416 -14.08 5.98 -10.04
CA MET A 416 -13.28 7.17 -9.71
C MET A 416 -11.82 7.16 -10.23
N ALA A 417 -11.28 6.04 -10.69
CA ALA A 417 -9.87 6.00 -11.14
C ALA A 417 -9.64 6.88 -12.37
N SER A 418 -10.54 6.81 -13.36
CA SER A 418 -10.38 7.58 -14.60
C SER A 418 -10.35 9.10 -14.37
N PRO A 419 -11.32 9.72 -13.67
CA PRO A 419 -11.26 11.16 -13.42
C PRO A 419 -10.11 11.56 -12.48
N ALA A 420 -9.75 10.72 -11.50
CA ALA A 420 -8.64 11.02 -10.60
C ALA A 420 -7.28 11.01 -11.32
N LEU A 421 -7.03 10.02 -12.18
CA LEU A 421 -5.80 9.90 -12.94
C LEU A 421 -5.68 10.93 -14.07
N ALA A 422 -6.81 11.46 -14.57
CA ALA A 422 -6.80 12.57 -15.53
C ALA A 422 -6.37 13.91 -14.89
N GLU A 423 -6.58 14.06 -13.58
CA GLU A 423 -6.24 15.27 -12.81
C GLU A 423 -4.87 15.17 -12.11
N ALA A 424 -4.41 13.94 -11.82
CA ALA A 424 -3.14 13.67 -11.16
C ALA A 424 -1.93 13.90 -12.09
N SER A 425 -0.82 14.33 -11.51
CA SER A 425 0.49 14.49 -12.18
C SER A 425 1.57 13.75 -11.39
N ASP A 426 2.83 13.85 -11.82
CA ASP A 426 4.00 13.27 -11.17
C ASP A 426 4.43 14.01 -9.88
N ASP A 427 3.62 14.94 -9.39
CA ASP A 427 3.82 15.65 -8.12
C ASP A 427 3.24 14.87 -6.91
N ILE A 428 2.46 13.81 -7.13
CA ILE A 428 1.90 12.95 -6.08
C ILE A 428 2.16 11.46 -6.37
N ASP A 429 2.15 10.64 -5.33
CA ASP A 429 2.13 9.19 -5.46
C ASP A 429 0.71 8.69 -5.67
N VAL A 430 0.49 7.84 -6.67
CA VAL A 430 -0.83 7.26 -6.94
C VAL A 430 -0.77 5.75 -6.85
N VAL A 431 -1.74 5.15 -6.16
CA VAL A 431 -1.89 3.71 -6.02
C VAL A 431 -3.30 3.29 -6.40
N GLY A 432 -3.40 2.41 -7.40
CA GLY A 432 -4.66 1.75 -7.73
C GLY A 432 -4.88 0.53 -6.85
N VAL A 433 -6.04 0.45 -6.19
CA VAL A 433 -6.43 -0.71 -5.39
C VAL A 433 -7.63 -1.39 -6.03
N PRO A 434 -7.45 -2.62 -6.55
CA PRO A 434 -8.52 -3.31 -7.27
C PRO A 434 -9.63 -3.76 -6.32
N GLY A 435 -10.84 -3.83 -6.86
CA GLY A 435 -12.02 -4.36 -6.19
C GLY A 435 -12.75 -5.39 -7.05
N VAL A 436 -13.58 -6.23 -6.43
CA VAL A 436 -14.43 -7.15 -7.18
C VAL A 436 -15.51 -6.35 -7.90
N THR A 437 -15.49 -6.33 -9.23
CA THR A 437 -16.46 -5.58 -10.02
C THR A 437 -17.85 -6.24 -10.01
N ALA A 438 -18.91 -5.44 -10.16
CA ALA A 438 -20.28 -5.92 -10.09
C ALA A 438 -20.61 -6.97 -11.17
N ALA A 439 -19.99 -6.90 -12.35
CA ALA A 439 -20.16 -7.89 -13.41
C ALA A 439 -19.69 -9.29 -12.99
N LEU A 440 -18.56 -9.40 -12.30
CA LEU A 440 -18.04 -10.69 -11.84
C LEU A 440 -18.85 -11.22 -10.66
N ALA A 441 -19.27 -10.35 -9.75
CA ALA A 441 -20.19 -10.71 -8.67
C ALA A 441 -21.52 -11.24 -9.22
N ALA A 442 -22.13 -10.52 -10.18
CA ALA A 442 -23.34 -10.94 -10.86
C ALA A 442 -23.15 -12.27 -11.63
N ALA A 443 -22.02 -12.44 -12.31
CA ALA A 443 -21.72 -13.68 -13.02
C ALA A 443 -21.66 -14.89 -12.07
N ALA A 444 -21.05 -14.73 -10.89
CA ALA A 444 -20.97 -15.79 -9.89
C ALA A 444 -22.36 -16.20 -9.35
N ILE A 445 -23.28 -15.25 -9.22
CA ILE A 445 -24.68 -15.51 -8.83
C ILE A 445 -25.44 -16.24 -9.93
N LEU A 446 -25.21 -15.86 -11.20
CA LEU A 446 -25.90 -16.43 -12.36
C LEU A 446 -25.35 -17.79 -12.82
N GLY A 447 -24.08 -18.08 -12.55
CA GLY A 447 -23.38 -19.27 -13.02
C GLY A 447 -22.01 -18.94 -13.64
N ALA A 448 -21.91 -19.04 -14.97
CA ALA A 448 -20.70 -18.71 -15.72
C ALA A 448 -21.01 -18.02 -17.07
N PRO A 449 -21.80 -16.92 -17.06
CA PRO A 449 -22.14 -16.21 -18.30
C PRO A 449 -20.93 -15.51 -18.93
N LEU A 450 -19.91 -15.17 -18.15
CA LEU A 450 -18.69 -14.51 -18.63
C LEU A 450 -17.55 -15.50 -18.92
N GLY A 451 -17.89 -16.77 -19.15
CA GLY A 451 -16.93 -17.85 -19.38
C GLY A 451 -16.15 -17.75 -20.70
N HIS A 452 -16.58 -16.87 -21.61
CA HIS A 452 -15.99 -16.59 -22.92
C HIS A 452 -15.84 -15.07 -23.11
N ASP A 453 -15.70 -14.64 -24.37
CA ASP A 453 -15.43 -13.25 -24.73
C ASP A 453 -16.62 -12.41 -24.29
N HIS A 454 -16.33 -11.39 -23.50
CA HIS A 454 -17.35 -10.54 -22.90
C HIS A 454 -16.90 -9.09 -22.88
N VAL A 455 -17.89 -8.19 -22.82
CA VAL A 455 -17.68 -6.76 -22.73
C VAL A 455 -18.63 -6.16 -21.69
N SER A 456 -18.14 -5.16 -20.97
CA SER A 456 -18.98 -4.31 -20.13
C SER A 456 -19.29 -3.01 -20.88
N ILE A 457 -20.55 -2.57 -20.84
CA ILE A 457 -21.00 -1.32 -21.46
C ILE A 457 -21.86 -0.55 -20.45
N SER A 458 -21.46 0.67 -20.10
CA SER A 458 -22.33 1.60 -19.37
C SER A 458 -23.39 2.18 -20.31
N LEU A 459 -24.66 2.17 -19.90
CA LEU A 459 -25.77 2.79 -20.63
C LEU A 459 -26.04 4.25 -20.19
N SER A 460 -25.17 4.83 -19.35
CA SER A 460 -25.24 6.24 -18.97
C SER A 460 -24.65 7.13 -20.05
N ASP A 461 -25.46 8.02 -20.59
CA ASP A 461 -25.11 8.98 -21.64
C ASP A 461 -24.67 10.35 -21.12
N LEU A 462 -24.44 10.49 -19.80
CA LEU A 462 -24.01 11.75 -19.18
C LEU A 462 -22.68 12.27 -19.71
N HIS A 463 -21.71 11.36 -19.91
CA HIS A 463 -20.36 11.70 -20.37
C HIS A 463 -20.04 11.09 -21.74
N THR A 464 -20.83 10.10 -22.18
CA THR A 464 -20.63 9.43 -23.48
C THR A 464 -21.89 9.63 -24.32
N PRO A 465 -21.82 10.33 -25.46
CA PRO A 465 -22.98 10.49 -26.34
C PRO A 465 -23.61 9.15 -26.70
N TRP A 466 -24.94 9.10 -26.76
CA TRP A 466 -25.68 7.87 -27.01
C TRP A 466 -25.24 7.18 -28.31
N GLU A 467 -24.92 7.92 -29.35
CA GLU A 467 -24.48 7.39 -30.65
C GLU A 467 -23.21 6.54 -30.52
N VAL A 468 -22.33 6.89 -29.58
CA VAL A 468 -21.12 6.11 -29.26
C VAL A 468 -21.48 4.84 -28.50
N ILE A 469 -22.40 4.93 -27.52
CA ILE A 469 -22.91 3.76 -26.78
C ILE A 469 -23.60 2.79 -27.74
N GLU A 470 -24.50 3.28 -28.57
CA GLU A 470 -25.22 2.51 -29.60
C GLU A 470 -24.26 1.78 -30.54
N ARG A 471 -23.22 2.46 -31.03
CA ARG A 471 -22.19 1.83 -31.88
C ARG A 471 -21.45 0.71 -31.14
N ARG A 472 -21.14 0.87 -29.84
CA ARG A 472 -20.50 -0.18 -29.04
C ARG A 472 -21.42 -1.39 -28.83
N VAL A 473 -22.70 -1.17 -28.56
CA VAL A 473 -23.69 -2.25 -28.43
C VAL A 473 -23.84 -3.00 -29.74
N ARG A 474 -23.94 -2.28 -30.86
CA ARG A 474 -24.03 -2.89 -32.20
C ARG A 474 -22.80 -3.73 -32.53
N ALA A 475 -21.60 -3.21 -32.29
CA ALA A 475 -20.36 -3.95 -32.51
C ALA A 475 -20.29 -5.23 -31.64
N ALA A 476 -20.71 -5.16 -30.38
CA ALA A 476 -20.77 -6.33 -29.50
C ALA A 476 -21.83 -7.36 -29.96
N ALA A 477 -22.92 -6.89 -30.57
CA ALA A 477 -23.94 -7.75 -31.19
C ALA A 477 -23.38 -8.49 -32.41
N GLU A 478 -22.75 -7.75 -33.33
CA GLU A 478 -22.16 -8.26 -34.57
C GLU A 478 -21.02 -9.26 -34.30
N ALA A 479 -20.23 -9.01 -33.25
CA ALA A 479 -19.12 -9.88 -32.85
C ALA A 479 -19.53 -11.08 -31.97
N ASP A 480 -20.83 -11.24 -31.66
CA ASP A 480 -21.35 -12.29 -30.78
C ASP A 480 -20.67 -12.38 -29.40
N ILE A 481 -20.39 -11.22 -28.80
CA ILE A 481 -19.73 -11.10 -27.50
C ILE A 481 -20.78 -11.05 -26.38
N VAL A 482 -20.55 -11.70 -25.23
CA VAL A 482 -21.44 -11.57 -24.08
C VAL A 482 -21.42 -10.13 -23.56
N VAL A 483 -22.58 -9.50 -23.36
CA VAL A 483 -22.65 -8.08 -22.97
C VAL A 483 -23.14 -7.95 -21.54
N THR A 484 -22.42 -7.22 -20.70
CA THR A 484 -22.87 -6.83 -19.37
C THR A 484 -23.12 -5.33 -19.30
N PHE A 485 -24.35 -4.94 -19.00
CA PHE A 485 -24.75 -3.54 -18.90
C PHE A 485 -24.61 -3.01 -17.48
N TYR A 486 -23.86 -1.90 -17.37
CA TYR A 486 -23.79 -1.06 -16.18
C TYR A 486 -24.70 0.15 -16.33
N ASN A 487 -25.11 0.71 -15.20
CA ASN A 487 -26.02 1.86 -15.14
C ASN A 487 -27.25 1.68 -16.07
N PRO A 488 -27.91 0.52 -16.05
CA PRO A 488 -28.81 0.13 -17.14
C PRO A 488 -30.08 0.97 -17.19
N ARG A 489 -30.55 1.46 -16.05
CA ARG A 489 -31.78 2.25 -15.94
C ARG A 489 -31.75 3.15 -14.72
N SER A 490 -32.18 4.40 -14.88
CA SER A 490 -32.26 5.38 -13.79
C SER A 490 -33.45 6.32 -13.98
N ARG A 491 -33.75 7.17 -12.99
CA ARG A 491 -34.85 8.14 -13.09
C ARG A 491 -34.59 9.10 -14.25
N GLY A 492 -35.51 9.16 -15.23
CA GLY A 492 -35.38 9.98 -16.44
C GLY A 492 -34.51 9.36 -17.56
N ARG A 493 -33.95 8.16 -17.35
CA ARG A 493 -33.19 7.38 -18.35
C ARG A 493 -33.64 5.93 -18.30
N ASP A 494 -34.81 5.68 -18.88
CA ASP A 494 -35.48 4.37 -18.92
C ASP A 494 -35.59 3.76 -20.33
N TRP A 495 -35.19 4.51 -21.37
CA TRP A 495 -35.30 4.11 -22.77
C TRP A 495 -34.01 3.46 -23.33
N GLN A 496 -32.85 3.71 -22.72
CA GLN A 496 -31.54 3.23 -23.19
C GLN A 496 -31.45 1.69 -23.19
N LEU A 497 -31.83 1.04 -22.09
CA LEU A 497 -31.84 -0.42 -22.00
C LEU A 497 -32.76 -1.07 -23.05
N PRO A 498 -34.03 -0.68 -23.19
CA PRO A 498 -34.89 -1.17 -24.28
C PRO A 498 -34.24 -1.04 -25.67
N LYS A 499 -33.60 0.10 -25.96
CA LYS A 499 -32.94 0.33 -27.26
C LYS A 499 -31.72 -0.58 -27.44
N ALA A 500 -30.92 -0.78 -26.39
CA ALA A 500 -29.78 -1.69 -26.42
C ALA A 500 -30.22 -3.15 -26.63
N LEU A 501 -31.28 -3.60 -25.95
CA LEU A 501 -31.85 -4.94 -26.13
C LEU A 501 -32.41 -5.14 -27.54
N ALA A 502 -33.05 -4.12 -28.12
CA ALA A 502 -33.53 -4.17 -29.51
C ALA A 502 -32.39 -4.36 -30.52
N ILE A 503 -31.25 -3.68 -30.32
CA ILE A 503 -30.05 -3.89 -31.15
C ILE A 503 -29.55 -5.33 -31.04
N LEU A 504 -29.43 -5.86 -29.82
CA LEU A 504 -28.99 -7.24 -29.61
C LEU A 504 -29.97 -8.25 -30.23
N SER A 505 -31.27 -7.99 -30.19
CA SER A 505 -32.30 -8.87 -30.78
C SER A 505 -32.24 -8.98 -32.31
N GLY A 506 -31.57 -8.05 -32.99
CA GLY A 506 -31.29 -8.17 -34.42
C GLY A 506 -30.24 -9.23 -34.76
N HIS A 507 -29.47 -9.70 -33.77
CA HIS A 507 -28.35 -10.64 -33.95
C HIS A 507 -28.48 -11.91 -33.09
N ARG A 508 -29.49 -11.98 -32.23
CA ARG A 508 -29.66 -13.04 -31.22
C ARG A 508 -31.08 -13.57 -31.25
N GLU A 509 -31.22 -14.86 -30.93
CA GLU A 509 -32.53 -15.48 -30.84
C GLU A 509 -33.36 -14.91 -29.68
N PRO A 510 -34.70 -14.84 -29.80
CA PRO A 510 -35.59 -14.41 -28.71
C PRO A 510 -35.39 -15.21 -27.40
N THR A 511 -34.92 -16.45 -27.51
CA THR A 511 -34.64 -17.37 -26.41
C THR A 511 -33.26 -17.21 -25.78
N THR A 512 -32.39 -16.33 -26.32
CA THR A 512 -31.05 -16.11 -25.78
C THR A 512 -31.11 -15.73 -24.28
N PRO A 513 -30.35 -16.41 -23.40
CA PRO A 513 -30.41 -16.15 -21.97
C PRO A 513 -29.97 -14.73 -21.59
N VAL A 514 -30.69 -14.14 -20.64
CA VAL A 514 -30.40 -12.84 -20.03
C VAL A 514 -30.43 -12.99 -18.51
N GLY A 515 -29.31 -12.70 -17.87
CA GLY A 515 -29.20 -12.62 -16.42
C GLY A 515 -29.52 -11.21 -15.93
N VAL A 516 -30.31 -11.12 -14.87
CA VAL A 516 -30.63 -9.86 -14.17
C VAL A 516 -30.28 -10.05 -12.71
N VAL A 517 -29.29 -9.29 -12.24
CA VAL A 517 -28.84 -9.35 -10.84
C VAL A 517 -28.93 -7.96 -10.22
N ARG A 518 -29.75 -7.83 -9.19
CA ARG A 518 -29.89 -6.62 -8.38
C ARG A 518 -29.16 -6.81 -7.06
N ASN A 519 -28.47 -5.77 -6.60
CA ASN A 519 -27.79 -5.77 -5.30
C ASN A 519 -26.81 -6.96 -5.14
N ALA A 520 -26.02 -7.25 -6.17
CA ALA A 520 -25.05 -8.35 -6.12
C ALA A 520 -24.18 -8.26 -4.86
N SER A 521 -24.17 -9.34 -4.07
CA SER A 521 -23.47 -9.48 -2.79
C SER A 521 -23.85 -8.44 -1.74
N ARG A 522 -25.07 -7.90 -1.77
CA ARG A 522 -25.61 -6.98 -0.75
C ARG A 522 -26.86 -7.59 -0.10
N PRO A 523 -27.33 -7.03 1.03
CA PRO A 523 -28.70 -7.29 1.48
C PRO A 523 -29.70 -7.04 0.34
N ASP A 524 -30.75 -7.85 0.28
CA ASP A 524 -31.75 -7.86 -0.80
C ASP A 524 -31.18 -8.21 -2.20
N GLU A 525 -30.11 -9.01 -2.25
CA GLU A 525 -29.63 -9.63 -3.48
C GLU A 525 -30.76 -10.43 -4.15
N SER A 526 -30.95 -10.20 -5.45
CA SER A 526 -31.83 -11.03 -6.26
C SER A 526 -31.21 -11.28 -7.62
N GLY A 527 -31.12 -12.55 -8.01
CA GLY A 527 -30.64 -12.98 -9.33
C GLY A 527 -31.72 -13.81 -10.04
N ARG A 528 -31.93 -13.54 -11.33
CA ARG A 528 -32.77 -14.38 -12.19
C ARG A 528 -32.20 -14.52 -13.59
N VAL A 529 -32.42 -15.68 -14.20
CA VAL A 529 -32.21 -15.91 -15.62
C VAL A 529 -33.57 -15.83 -16.31
N THR A 530 -33.62 -15.08 -17.41
CA THR A 530 -34.76 -14.99 -18.33
C THR A 530 -34.23 -15.07 -19.76
N THR A 531 -35.06 -14.75 -20.75
CA THR A 531 -34.66 -14.68 -22.16
C THR A 531 -34.68 -13.23 -22.65
N LEU A 532 -34.07 -12.98 -23.81
CA LEU A 532 -34.06 -11.68 -24.45
C LEU A 532 -35.47 -11.15 -24.72
N ALA A 533 -36.40 -12.02 -25.14
CA ALA A 533 -37.81 -11.66 -25.31
C ALA A 533 -38.60 -11.58 -23.98
N GLY A 534 -38.14 -12.28 -22.93
CA GLY A 534 -38.81 -12.36 -21.63
C GLY A 534 -38.36 -11.30 -20.61
N LEU A 535 -37.34 -10.50 -20.91
CA LEU A 535 -36.91 -9.43 -20.02
C LEU A 535 -37.86 -8.23 -20.13
N ASP A 536 -38.61 -7.97 -19.06
CA ASP A 536 -39.24 -6.67 -18.84
C ASP A 536 -38.23 -5.64 -18.30
N PRO A 537 -37.84 -4.61 -19.09
CA PRO A 537 -36.88 -3.60 -18.66
C PRO A 537 -37.38 -2.71 -17.52
N ALA A 538 -38.69 -2.71 -17.21
CA ALA A 538 -39.25 -1.96 -16.08
C ALA A 538 -38.86 -2.57 -14.72
N THR A 539 -38.43 -3.83 -14.70
CA THR A 539 -37.95 -4.52 -13.49
C THR A 539 -36.49 -4.20 -13.13
N VAL A 540 -35.79 -3.42 -13.96
CA VAL A 540 -34.37 -3.09 -13.82
C VAL A 540 -34.21 -1.68 -13.24
N ASP A 541 -33.30 -1.50 -12.28
CA ASP A 541 -32.99 -0.20 -11.66
C ASP A 541 -31.47 0.12 -11.70
N MET A 542 -31.05 1.19 -11.03
CA MET A 542 -29.63 1.59 -10.97
C MET A 542 -28.74 0.60 -10.21
N MET A 543 -29.33 -0.24 -9.36
CA MET A 543 -28.62 -1.23 -8.54
C MET A 543 -28.56 -2.60 -9.23
N THR A 544 -28.89 -2.64 -10.52
CA THR A 544 -29.00 -3.86 -11.30
C THR A 544 -27.88 -3.95 -12.35
N VAL A 545 -27.33 -5.15 -12.51
CA VAL A 545 -26.47 -5.53 -13.63
C VAL A 545 -27.27 -6.46 -14.53
N VAL A 546 -27.24 -6.19 -15.84
CA VAL A 546 -27.93 -7.01 -16.85
C VAL A 546 -26.90 -7.66 -17.77
N THR A 547 -26.85 -8.98 -17.81
CA THR A 547 -25.91 -9.75 -18.65
C THR A 547 -26.67 -10.47 -19.75
N VAL A 548 -26.42 -10.14 -21.02
CA VAL A 548 -27.02 -10.77 -22.19
C VAL A 548 -26.02 -11.75 -22.79
N GLY A 549 -26.37 -13.04 -22.79
CA GLY A 549 -25.56 -14.12 -23.34
C GLY A 549 -25.37 -14.00 -24.85
N ASN A 550 -24.28 -14.54 -25.36
CA ASN A 550 -24.06 -14.71 -26.80
C ASN A 550 -24.84 -15.92 -27.36
N THR A 551 -24.69 -16.21 -28.66
CA THR A 551 -25.44 -17.29 -29.32
C THR A 551 -25.18 -18.69 -28.74
N ALA A 552 -24.01 -18.92 -28.13
CA ALA A 552 -23.66 -20.19 -27.49
C ALA A 552 -24.16 -20.33 -26.05
N THR A 553 -24.64 -19.23 -25.45
CA THR A 553 -25.06 -19.18 -24.05
C THR A 553 -26.37 -19.90 -23.85
N ARG A 554 -26.45 -20.73 -22.81
CA ARG A 554 -27.63 -21.55 -22.48
C ARG A 554 -27.78 -21.72 -20.99
N GLU A 555 -28.99 -22.06 -20.58
CA GLU A 555 -29.26 -22.46 -19.20
C GLU A 555 -28.91 -23.94 -19.01
N ILE A 556 -28.13 -24.23 -17.98
CA ILE A 556 -27.74 -25.59 -17.58
C ILE A 556 -28.04 -25.74 -16.10
N ALA A 557 -29.04 -26.57 -15.78
CA ALA A 557 -29.45 -26.82 -14.39
C ALA A 557 -29.70 -25.53 -13.58
N GLY A 558 -30.44 -24.58 -14.15
CA GLY A 558 -30.75 -23.29 -13.52
C GLY A 558 -29.64 -22.24 -13.58
N ARG A 559 -28.51 -22.53 -14.24
CA ARG A 559 -27.35 -21.63 -14.33
C ARG A 559 -27.17 -21.12 -15.74
N MET A 560 -26.92 -19.83 -15.89
CA MET A 560 -26.54 -19.23 -17.17
C MET A 560 -25.07 -19.57 -17.45
N VAL A 561 -24.82 -20.30 -18.53
CA VAL A 561 -23.47 -20.76 -18.90
C VAL A 561 -23.18 -20.42 -20.34
N THR A 562 -22.01 -19.85 -20.59
CA THR A 562 -21.43 -19.70 -21.93
C THR A 562 -20.28 -20.69 -22.09
N PRO A 563 -20.51 -21.87 -22.69
CA PRO A 563 -19.52 -22.94 -22.70
C PRO A 563 -18.35 -22.62 -23.64
N ARG A 564 -17.14 -22.97 -23.19
CA ARG A 564 -15.90 -22.71 -23.91
C ARG A 564 -15.67 -23.59 -25.14
N GLY A 565 -16.47 -24.65 -25.32
CA GLY A 565 -16.36 -25.58 -26.44
C GLY A 565 -14.94 -26.10 -26.64
N TYR A 566 -14.51 -27.10 -25.86
CA TYR A 566 -13.19 -27.72 -25.96
C TYR A 566 -13.04 -28.61 -27.21
N ARG A 567 -13.25 -28.03 -28.41
CA ARG A 567 -13.18 -28.74 -29.70
C ARG A 567 -11.83 -29.41 -29.96
N TRP A 568 -10.76 -28.99 -29.27
CA TRP A 568 -9.44 -29.62 -29.34
C TRP A 568 -9.32 -30.94 -28.55
N GLN A 569 -10.30 -31.28 -27.71
CA GLN A 569 -10.36 -32.56 -26.97
C GLN A 569 -11.19 -33.62 -27.70
N GLU A 570 -11.86 -33.26 -28.80
CA GLU A 570 -12.52 -34.24 -29.66
C GLU A 570 -11.43 -34.89 -30.52
N GLU A 571 -10.98 -36.09 -30.16
CA GLU A 571 -10.14 -36.91 -31.04
C GLU A 571 -10.85 -37.06 -32.39
N PRO A 572 -10.13 -36.93 -33.53
CA PRO A 572 -10.74 -37.20 -34.82
C PRO A 572 -11.16 -38.66 -34.84
N LYS A 573 -12.48 -38.89 -34.91
CA LYS A 573 -13.07 -40.23 -35.09
C LYS A 573 -12.64 -40.87 -36.39
#